data_AF-A0A7S0K750-F1
#
_entry.id   AF-A0A7S0K750-F1
#
_cell.length_a   1.000
_cell.length_b   1.000
_cell.length_c   1.000
_cell.angle_alpha   90.00
_cell.angle_beta   90.00
_cell.angle_gamma   90.00
#
_symmetry.space_group_name_H-M   'P 1'
#
loop_
_entity.id
_entity.type
_entity.pdbx_description
1 polymer ?
#
loop_
_entity_poly.entity_id
_entity_poly.type
_entity_poly.pdbx_seq_one_letter_code
_entity_poly.pdbx_strand_id
1 'polypeptide(L)'
;GARQAVVDGSRVRLMPTANAFITMNPGYAGRVDLPDNLKALFRPVAMAAPDSALIAENVLLAEGFAHAKHLAAKLVATFRLAAQQLSSKDHYDWGLRAMVAALRVAGSVRRADALADESDSDDGAEAGPGAAADASDDGVRDG
;
A
#
# COMPACT_ATOMS: atom_id res chain seq x y z
N GLY A 1 8.48 -27.74 28.32
CA GLY A 1 9.10 -26.44 28.64
C GLY A 1 8.42 -25.81 29.84
N ALA A 2 9.09 -24.85 30.51
CA ALA A 2 8.53 -24.10 31.63
C ALA A 2 7.23 -23.36 31.21
N ARG A 3 6.25 -23.29 32.11
CA ARG A 3 4.95 -22.61 31.85
C ARG A 3 4.87 -21.19 32.41
N GLN A 4 5.88 -20.79 33.19
CA GLN A 4 5.98 -19.49 33.85
C GLN A 4 7.44 -19.06 33.93
N ALA A 5 7.68 -17.75 33.93
CA ALA A 5 8.98 -17.13 34.16
C ALA A 5 8.83 -15.98 35.17
N VAL A 6 9.91 -15.59 35.84
CA VAL A 6 9.96 -14.38 36.65
C VAL A 6 10.60 -13.29 35.81
N VAL A 7 9.88 -12.19 35.61
CA VAL A 7 10.35 -10.99 34.90
C VAL A 7 10.16 -9.82 35.87
N ASP A 8 11.24 -9.10 36.18
CA ASP A 8 11.26 -7.98 37.15
C ASP A 8 10.53 -8.30 38.47
N GLY A 9 10.80 -9.48 39.03
CA GLY A 9 10.21 -9.96 40.29
C GLY A 9 8.76 -10.47 40.18
N SER A 10 8.11 -10.32 39.02
CA SER A 10 6.74 -10.76 38.79
C SER A 10 6.68 -12.11 38.09
N ARG A 11 5.79 -13.01 38.57
CA ARG A 11 5.55 -14.30 37.90
C ARG A 11 4.64 -14.10 36.70
N VAL A 12 5.17 -14.34 35.51
CA VAL A 12 4.47 -14.21 34.22
C VAL A 12 4.27 -15.59 33.59
N ARG A 13 3.09 -15.84 33.04
CA ARG A 13 2.81 -17.07 32.27
C ARG A 13 3.51 -17.00 30.92
N LEU A 14 4.22 -18.06 30.53
CA LEU A 14 4.85 -18.15 29.22
C LEU A 14 3.85 -18.56 28.15
N MET A 15 3.74 -17.77 27.08
CA MET A 15 2.95 -18.07 25.90
C MET A 15 3.86 -18.66 24.82
N PRO A 16 3.63 -19.92 24.37
CA PRO A 16 4.49 -20.55 23.34
C PRO A 16 4.49 -19.81 22.00
N THR A 17 3.49 -18.98 21.73
CA THR A 17 3.35 -18.18 20.51
C THR A 17 4.02 -16.81 20.60
N ALA A 18 4.53 -16.41 21.77
CA ALA A 18 5.26 -15.17 21.93
C ALA A 18 6.65 -15.28 21.27
N ASN A 19 7.00 -14.28 20.46
CA ASN A 19 8.26 -14.24 19.72
C ASN A 19 8.87 -12.85 19.83
N ALA A 20 10.20 -12.77 19.76
CA ALA A 20 10.95 -11.52 19.74
C ALA A 20 11.74 -11.40 18.43
N PHE A 21 11.68 -10.22 17.82
CA PHE A 21 12.41 -9.87 16.61
C PHE A 21 13.14 -8.55 16.82
N ILE A 22 14.37 -8.44 16.34
CA ILE A 22 15.20 -7.25 16.46
C ILE A 22 15.68 -6.84 15.07
N THR A 23 15.48 -5.57 14.72
CA THR A 23 16.05 -4.99 13.50
C THR A 23 17.30 -4.18 13.86
N MET A 24 18.47 -4.71 13.52
CA MET A 24 19.74 -3.98 13.61
C MET A 24 20.02 -3.36 12.24
N ASN A 25 19.72 -2.07 12.05
CA ASN A 25 20.17 -1.33 10.86
C ASN A 25 21.58 -0.78 11.15
N PRO A 26 22.65 -1.38 10.57
CA PRO A 26 24.01 -0.95 10.87
C PRO A 26 24.23 0.50 10.45
N GLY A 27 24.98 1.26 11.25
CA GLY A 27 25.31 2.65 10.93
C GLY A 27 24.19 3.67 11.15
N TYR A 28 23.06 3.27 11.76
CA TYR A 28 22.03 4.23 12.16
C TYR A 28 22.52 5.07 13.35
N ALA A 29 22.78 6.36 13.11
CA ALA A 29 23.36 7.25 14.10
C ALA A 29 22.58 7.26 15.43
N GLY A 30 23.31 7.24 16.55
CA GLY A 30 22.73 7.25 17.91
C GLY A 30 22.21 5.91 18.42
N ARG A 31 22.41 4.80 17.69
CA ARG A 31 22.08 3.46 18.16
C ARG A 31 23.36 2.65 18.40
N VAL A 32 23.37 1.92 19.52
CA VAL A 32 24.44 0.98 19.85
C VAL A 32 24.03 -0.40 19.35
N ASP A 33 24.97 -1.11 18.74
CA ASP A 33 24.75 -2.50 18.35
C ASP A 33 24.45 -3.38 19.56
N LEU A 34 23.70 -4.45 19.33
CA LEU A 34 23.39 -5.41 20.37
C LEU A 34 24.69 -6.11 20.86
N PRO A 35 24.89 -6.33 22.17
CA PRO A 35 25.98 -7.15 22.70
C PRO A 35 26.00 -8.56 22.08
N ASP A 36 27.20 -9.12 21.90
CA ASP A 36 27.37 -10.39 21.16
C ASP A 36 26.69 -11.58 21.86
N ASN A 37 26.65 -11.59 23.19
CA ASN A 37 25.93 -12.61 23.97
C ASN A 37 24.42 -12.58 23.71
N LEU A 38 23.85 -11.41 23.45
CA LEU A 38 22.44 -11.27 23.08
C LEU A 38 22.24 -11.61 21.61
N LYS A 39 23.12 -11.19 20.69
CA LYS A 39 23.05 -11.59 19.27
C LYS A 39 23.04 -13.10 19.09
N ALA A 40 23.82 -13.83 19.89
CA ALA A 40 23.88 -15.29 19.87
C ALA A 40 22.55 -15.98 20.20
N LEU A 41 21.61 -15.29 20.85
CA LEU A 41 20.27 -15.80 21.15
C LEU A 41 19.29 -15.68 19.98
N PHE A 42 19.63 -14.92 18.94
CA PHE A 42 18.78 -14.68 17.78
C PHE A 42 19.36 -15.33 16.52
N ARG A 43 18.48 -15.66 15.58
CA ARG A 43 18.88 -16.07 14.23
C ARG A 43 19.12 -14.81 13.38
N PRO A 44 20.33 -14.61 12.82
CA PRO A 44 20.58 -13.48 11.96
C PRO A 44 19.81 -13.62 10.63
N VAL A 45 19.27 -12.51 10.15
CA VAL A 45 18.65 -12.40 8.83
C VAL A 45 19.21 -11.16 8.15
N ALA A 46 19.79 -11.34 6.96
CA ALA A 46 20.23 -10.23 6.14
C ALA A 46 19.09 -9.80 5.23
N MET A 47 18.65 -8.55 5.36
CA MET A 47 17.64 -7.96 4.48
C MET A 47 18.34 -7.32 3.28
N ALA A 48 18.12 -7.86 2.09
CA ALA A 48 18.63 -7.27 0.85
C ALA A 48 17.88 -5.98 0.51
N ALA A 49 18.54 -5.07 -0.23
CA ALA A 49 17.87 -3.90 -0.78
C ALA A 49 16.70 -4.34 -1.68
N PRO A 50 15.51 -3.77 -1.51
CA PRO A 50 14.33 -4.19 -2.27
C PRO A 50 14.41 -3.73 -3.73
N ASP A 51 13.70 -4.44 -4.61
CA ASP A 51 13.54 -4.04 -6.01
C ASP A 51 12.51 -2.91 -6.13
N SER A 52 13.00 -1.69 -6.33
CA SER A 52 12.17 -0.50 -6.50
C SER A 52 11.25 -0.55 -7.72
N ALA A 53 11.64 -1.25 -8.80
CA ALA A 53 10.82 -1.35 -10.01
C ALA A 53 9.61 -2.26 -9.78
N LEU A 54 9.82 -3.41 -9.13
CA LEU A 54 8.74 -4.31 -8.76
C LEU A 54 7.77 -3.64 -7.77
N ILE A 55 8.31 -2.89 -6.80
CA ILE A 55 7.46 -2.15 -5.85
C ILE A 55 6.66 -1.07 -6.57
N ALA A 56 7.29 -0.26 -7.42
CA ALA A 56 6.60 0.78 -8.16
C ALA A 56 5.53 0.21 -9.10
N GLU A 57 5.80 -0.91 -9.77
CA GLU A 57 4.83 -1.62 -10.61
C GLU A 57 3.61 -2.06 -9.80
N ASN A 58 3.82 -2.73 -8.67
CA ASN A 58 2.72 -3.20 -7.82
C ASN A 58 1.89 -2.04 -7.25
N VAL A 59 2.53 -0.93 -6.86
CA VAL A 59 1.80 0.27 -6.42
C VAL A 59 0.99 0.85 -7.57
N LEU A 60 1.58 1.03 -8.76
CA LEU A 60 0.86 1.53 -9.93
C LEU A 60 -0.32 0.63 -10.33
N LEU A 61 -0.15 -0.70 -10.27
CA LEU A 61 -1.25 -1.65 -10.51
C LEU A 61 -2.36 -1.50 -9.48
N ALA A 62 -2.02 -1.40 -8.18
CA ALA A 62 -2.98 -1.21 -7.11
C ALA A 62 -3.74 0.13 -7.23
N GLU A 63 -3.06 1.17 -7.71
CA GLU A 63 -3.70 2.44 -8.02
C GLU A 63 -4.57 2.33 -9.28
N GLY A 64 -4.34 1.35 -10.18
CA GLY A 64 -5.13 1.01 -11.39
C GLY A 64 -4.57 1.51 -12.73
N PHE A 65 -3.25 1.74 -12.83
CA PHE A 65 -2.61 2.16 -14.08
C PHE A 65 -2.42 0.97 -15.03
N ALA A 66 -2.90 1.08 -16.27
CA ALA A 66 -2.85 -0.02 -17.26
C ALA A 66 -1.42 -0.41 -17.71
N HIS A 67 -0.49 0.55 -17.77
CA HIS A 67 0.89 0.32 -18.22
C HIS A 67 1.91 0.36 -17.07
N ALA A 68 1.53 -0.16 -15.89
CA ALA A 68 2.29 -0.07 -14.66
C ALA A 68 3.76 -0.50 -14.79
N LYS A 69 4.05 -1.63 -15.45
CA LYS A 69 5.41 -2.14 -15.65
C LYS A 69 6.32 -1.14 -16.37
N HIS A 70 5.83 -0.56 -17.46
CA HIS A 70 6.59 0.41 -18.26
C HIS A 70 6.77 1.74 -17.51
N LEU A 71 5.71 2.19 -16.83
CA LEU A 71 5.73 3.40 -16.01
C LEU A 71 6.71 3.25 -14.83
N ALA A 72 6.73 2.10 -14.16
CA ALA A 72 7.64 1.79 -13.08
C ALA A 72 9.11 1.83 -13.52
N ALA A 73 9.43 1.20 -14.65
CA ALA A 73 10.79 1.22 -15.21
C ALA A 73 11.26 2.65 -15.51
N LYS A 74 10.39 3.48 -16.10
CA LYS A 74 10.69 4.89 -16.34
C LYS A 74 10.87 5.67 -15.04
N LEU A 75 9.97 5.51 -14.08
CA LEU A 75 10.02 6.21 -12.80
C LEU A 75 11.31 5.90 -12.03
N VAL A 76 11.68 4.62 -11.93
CA VAL A 76 12.92 4.21 -11.27
C VAL A 76 14.14 4.77 -11.99
N ALA A 77 14.16 4.75 -13.33
CA ALA A 77 15.22 5.37 -14.10
C ALA A 77 15.31 6.88 -13.85
N THR A 78 14.18 7.57 -13.78
CA THR A 78 14.12 9.01 -13.48
C THR A 78 14.66 9.31 -12.08
N PHE A 79 14.23 8.59 -11.05
CA PHE A 79 14.74 8.77 -9.68
C PHE A 79 16.25 8.49 -9.59
N ARG A 80 16.73 7.45 -10.28
CA ARG A 80 18.16 7.13 -10.35
C ARG A 80 18.95 8.25 -11.03
N LEU A 81 18.47 8.75 -12.17
CA LEU A 81 19.12 9.84 -12.91
C LEU A 81 19.09 11.13 -12.11
N ALA A 82 17.98 11.47 -11.47
CA ALA A 82 17.87 12.65 -10.61
C ALA A 82 18.88 12.61 -9.46
N ALA A 83 19.06 11.46 -8.81
CA ALA A 83 20.07 11.28 -7.77
C ALA A 83 21.51 11.42 -8.28
N GLN A 84 21.77 11.14 -9.56
CA GLN A 84 23.11 11.20 -10.15
C GLN A 84 23.44 12.56 -10.79
N GLN A 85 22.43 13.23 -11.34
CA GLN A 85 22.62 14.40 -12.21
C GLN A 85 22.25 15.72 -11.54
N LEU A 86 21.41 15.71 -10.49
CA LEU A 86 21.06 16.92 -9.75
C LEU A 86 22.05 17.18 -8.62
N SER A 87 22.10 18.43 -8.15
CA SER A 87 22.97 18.79 -7.04
C SER A 87 22.59 18.04 -5.76
N SER A 88 23.58 17.57 -5.00
CA SER A 88 23.35 17.00 -3.67
C SER A 88 22.89 18.08 -2.71
N LYS A 89 21.62 18.06 -2.32
CA LYS A 89 21.00 18.98 -1.35
C LYS A 89 20.30 18.16 -0.27
N ASP A 90 20.37 18.62 0.98
CA ASP A 90 19.81 17.90 2.14
C ASP A 90 18.29 17.69 2.07
N HIS A 91 17.59 18.56 1.33
CA HIS A 91 16.14 18.48 1.16
C HIS A 91 15.70 17.62 -0.04
N TYR A 92 16.64 17.02 -0.78
CA TYR A 92 16.31 16.07 -1.85
C TYR A 92 16.31 14.63 -1.31
N ASP A 93 15.21 13.92 -1.54
CA ASP A 93 15.05 12.51 -1.21
C ASP A 93 14.67 11.74 -2.49
N TRP A 94 15.62 10.99 -3.03
CA TRP A 94 15.42 10.10 -4.19
C TRP A 94 15.27 8.63 -3.75
N GLY A 95 15.04 8.38 -2.46
CA GLY A 95 14.84 7.04 -1.91
C GLY A 95 13.47 6.45 -2.26
N LEU A 96 13.34 5.14 -2.02
CA LEU A 96 12.10 4.40 -2.25
C LEU A 96 10.89 5.01 -1.51
N ARG A 97 11.10 5.59 -0.32
CA ARG A 97 10.03 6.24 0.46
C ARG A 97 9.42 7.43 -0.29
N ALA A 98 10.26 8.31 -0.85
CA ALA A 98 9.80 9.44 -1.65
C ALA A 98 9.08 8.98 -2.92
N MET A 99 9.61 7.95 -3.59
CA MET A 99 8.99 7.35 -4.77
C MET A 99 7.57 6.81 -4.48
N VAL A 100 7.39 6.02 -3.42
CA VAL A 100 6.09 5.47 -3.03
C VAL A 100 5.12 6.60 -2.65
N ALA A 101 5.59 7.65 -1.98
CA ALA A 101 4.76 8.81 -1.67
C ALA A 101 4.26 9.51 -2.96
N ALA A 102 5.14 9.73 -3.94
CA ALA A 102 4.77 10.32 -5.23
C ALA A 102 3.74 9.45 -5.98
N LEU A 103 3.92 8.12 -5.98
CA LEU A 103 2.99 7.19 -6.61
C LEU A 103 1.59 7.21 -5.97
N ARG A 104 1.51 7.29 -4.64
CA ARG A 104 0.22 7.40 -3.93
C ARG A 104 -0.53 8.68 -4.29
N VAL A 105 0.19 9.79 -4.46
CA VAL A 105 -0.40 11.05 -4.92
C VAL A 105 -0.87 10.94 -6.37
N ALA A 106 -0.07 10.35 -7.26
CA ALA A 106 -0.48 10.10 -8.64
C ALA A 106 -1.74 9.23 -8.71
N GLY A 107 -1.85 8.23 -7.85
CA GLY A 107 -3.04 7.40 -7.72
C GLY A 107 -4.27 8.17 -7.21
N SER A 108 -4.11 9.07 -6.24
CA SER A 108 -5.22 9.92 -5.79
C SER A 108 -5.71 10.87 -6.86
N VAL A 109 -4.80 11.46 -7.64
CA VAL A 109 -5.16 12.34 -8.77
C VAL A 109 -5.94 11.55 -9.81
N ARG A 110 -5.45 10.36 -10.21
CA ARG A 110 -6.15 9.55 -11.23
C ARG A 110 -7.56 9.15 -10.81
N ARG A 111 -7.79 8.86 -9.52
CA ARG A 111 -9.14 8.57 -9.02
C ARG A 111 -10.04 9.80 -9.07
N ALA A 112 -9.52 10.98 -8.75
CA ALA A 112 -10.29 12.21 -8.83
C ALA A 112 -10.70 12.49 -10.29
N ASP A 113 -9.77 12.31 -11.24
CA ASP A 113 -10.04 12.48 -12.66
C ASP A 113 -11.07 11.45 -13.17
N ALA A 114 -10.95 10.19 -12.78
CA ALA A 114 -11.92 9.16 -13.16
C ALA A 114 -13.34 9.42 -12.63
N LEU A 115 -13.46 9.99 -11.42
CA LEU A 115 -14.76 10.40 -10.86
C LEU A 115 -15.35 11.61 -11.60
N ALA A 116 -14.51 12.51 -12.10
CA ALA A 116 -14.96 13.65 -12.91
C ALA A 116 -15.50 13.17 -14.27
N ASP A 117 -14.83 12.21 -14.91
CA ASP A 117 -15.27 11.62 -16.19
C ASP A 117 -16.62 10.87 -16.06
N GLU A 118 -16.91 10.23 -14.92
CA GLU A 118 -18.21 9.57 -14.69
C GLU A 118 -19.35 10.58 -14.48
N SER A 119 -19.07 11.75 -13.89
CA SER A 119 -20.09 12.78 -13.61
C SER A 119 -20.58 13.56 -14.84
N ASP A 120 -19.86 13.48 -15.97
CA ASP A 120 -20.26 14.08 -17.26
C ASP A 120 -21.04 13.10 -18.17
N SER A 121 -21.31 11.86 -17.70
CA SER A 121 -21.99 10.82 -18.50
C SER A 121 -23.45 10.55 -18.11
N ASP A 122 -24.03 11.32 -17.18
CA ASP A 122 -25.46 11.23 -16.82
C ASP A 122 -26.23 12.44 -17.36
N ASP A 123 -26.46 12.47 -18.68
CA ASP A 123 -27.50 13.32 -19.27
C ASP A 123 -28.21 12.56 -20.40
N GLY A 124 -29.44 12.10 -20.12
CA GLY A 124 -30.44 11.81 -21.15
C GLY A 124 -30.93 10.36 -21.28
N ALA A 125 -31.34 9.70 -20.18
CA ALA A 125 -32.31 8.61 -20.30
C ALA A 125 -33.70 9.20 -20.64
N GLU A 126 -33.95 9.41 -21.93
CA GLU A 126 -35.27 9.70 -22.50
C GLU A 126 -36.32 8.72 -21.97
N ALA A 127 -37.34 9.26 -21.30
CA ALA A 127 -38.53 8.52 -20.91
C ALA A 127 -39.31 8.10 -22.17
N GLY A 128 -39.18 6.84 -22.58
CA GLY A 128 -39.94 6.27 -23.68
C GLY A 128 -41.45 6.29 -23.39
N PRO A 129 -42.31 6.73 -24.35
CA PRO A 129 -43.74 6.72 -24.14
C PRO A 129 -44.34 5.34 -24.46
N GLY A 130 -45.19 4.85 -23.56
CA GLY A 130 -46.34 4.02 -23.91
C GLY A 130 -46.12 2.52 -24.11
N ALA A 131 -46.43 1.75 -23.06
CA ALA A 131 -47.06 0.44 -23.19
C ALA A 131 -47.76 0.07 -21.87
N ALA A 132 -48.90 0.71 -21.59
CA ALA A 132 -49.86 0.17 -20.63
C ALA A 132 -50.86 -0.66 -21.44
N ALA A 133 -50.63 -1.97 -21.50
CA ALA A 133 -51.59 -2.94 -21.97
C ALA A 133 -51.76 -4.03 -20.92
N ASP A 134 -53.02 -4.23 -20.56
CA ASP A 134 -53.63 -5.45 -20.04
C ASP A 134 -53.37 -5.84 -18.57
N ALA A 135 -54.35 -5.50 -17.73
CA ALA A 135 -54.78 -6.38 -16.66
C ALA A 135 -56.31 -6.35 -16.65
N SER A 136 -56.90 -7.35 -17.30
CA SER A 136 -58.32 -7.66 -17.21
C SER A 136 -58.67 -8.26 -15.84
N ASP A 137 -59.86 -7.88 -15.38
CA ASP A 137 -60.82 -8.68 -14.61
C ASP A 137 -60.52 -8.96 -13.13
N ASP A 138 -61.21 -8.23 -12.24
CA ASP A 138 -61.88 -8.85 -11.08
C ASP A 138 -62.90 -7.89 -10.42
N GLY A 139 -64.18 -8.25 -10.56
CA GLY A 139 -65.22 -7.96 -9.56
C GLY A 139 -66.10 -6.73 -9.77
N VAL A 140 -67.38 -6.96 -10.06
CA VAL A 140 -68.51 -6.70 -9.13
C VAL A 140 -69.83 -7.04 -9.85
N ARG A 141 -70.58 -7.96 -9.21
CA ARG A 141 -71.99 -8.21 -9.46
C ARG A 141 -72.81 -7.05 -8.89
N ASP A 142 -73.75 -6.52 -9.65
CA ASP A 142 -75.03 -6.02 -9.15
C ASP A 142 -75.99 -5.77 -10.33
N GLY A 143 -77.21 -6.33 -10.24
CA GLY A 143 -78.33 -6.09 -11.16
C GLY A 143 -78.86 -7.31 -11.89
#